data_AF-X0S5A3-F1
#
_entry.id   AF-X0S5A3-F1
#
_cell.length_a   1.000
_cell.length_b   1.000
_cell.length_c   1.000
_cell.angle_alpha   90.00
_cell.angle_beta   90.00
_cell.angle_gamma   90.00
#
_symmetry.space_group_name_H-M   'P 1'
#
loop_
_entity.id
_entity.type
_entity.pdbx_description
1 polymer ?
#
loop_
_entity_poly.entity_id
_entity_poly.type
_entity_poly.pdbx_seq_one_letter_code
_entity_poly.pdbx_strand_id
1 'polypeptide(L)'
;LARDIEAELRALWREQLQFPERIAKMDGALLGGRATYPALPLCTDITQVGGELTVGVLSGQLCPPDVESRIRAHMQIAISGARRVCESCGKPGELRKGYWHRVYCDECIAPVSDLVPADSHG
;
A
#
# COMPACT_ATOMS: atom_id res chain seq x y z
N LEU A 1 -6.73 0.05 -0.42
CA LEU A 1 -5.82 -1.05 -0.80
C LEU A 1 -4.41 -0.77 -0.29
N ALA A 2 -3.56 -0.02 -1.01
CA ALA A 2 -2.21 0.31 -0.51
C ALA A 2 -2.22 1.16 0.77
N ARG A 3 -3.19 2.09 0.88
CA ARG A 3 -3.33 3.02 2.01
C ARG A 3 -3.57 2.33 3.35
N ASP A 4 -4.25 1.19 3.36
CA ASP A 4 -4.56 0.47 4.61
C ASP A 4 -3.31 -0.20 5.18
N ILE A 5 -2.49 -0.79 4.31
CA ILE A 5 -1.18 -1.37 4.65
C ILE A 5 -0.24 -0.26 5.12
N GLU A 6 -0.21 0.87 4.41
CA GLU A 6 0.58 2.03 4.79
C GLU A 6 0.15 2.61 6.15
N ALA A 7 -1.16 2.68 6.42
CA ALA A 7 -1.69 3.16 7.69
C ALA A 7 -1.26 2.27 8.86
N GLU A 8 -1.31 0.95 8.69
CA GLU A 8 -0.86 -0.02 9.69
C GLU A 8 0.64 0.10 9.96
N LEU A 9 1.46 0.17 8.91
CA LEU A 9 2.90 0.41 9.05
C LEU A 9 3.18 1.73 9.77
N ARG A 10 2.51 2.81 9.38
CA ARG A 10 2.64 4.13 10.04
C ARG A 10 2.15 4.12 11.49
N ALA A 11 1.15 3.32 11.84
CA ALA A 11 0.69 3.18 13.22
C ALA A 11 1.76 2.49 14.07
N LEU A 12 2.30 1.36 13.59
CA LEU A 12 3.39 0.65 14.24
C LEU A 12 4.61 1.56 14.46
N TRP A 13 5.06 2.26 13.41
CA TRP A 13 6.19 3.18 13.52
C TRP A 13 5.93 4.30 14.53
N ARG A 14 4.72 4.86 14.58
CA ARG A 14 4.36 5.88 15.58
C ARG A 14 4.40 5.34 17.00
N GLU A 15 3.90 4.15 17.26
CA GLU A 15 3.95 3.53 18.60
C GLU A 15 5.37 3.30 19.10
N GLN A 16 6.31 2.99 18.21
CA GLN A 16 7.71 2.80 18.57
C GLN A 16 8.42 4.14 18.81
N LEU A 17 8.09 5.18 18.03
CA LEU A 17 8.69 6.51 18.13
C LEU A 17 8.09 7.37 19.25
N GLN A 18 6.94 6.98 19.81
CA GLN A 18 6.24 7.76 20.84
C GLN A 18 7.02 7.85 22.17
N PHE A 19 7.85 6.85 22.47
CA PHE A 19 8.55 6.76 23.76
C PHE A 19 10.07 6.60 23.54
N PRO A 20 10.91 7.51 24.06
CA PRO A 20 12.37 7.44 23.91
C PRO A 20 12.98 6.10 24.36
N GLU A 21 12.39 5.45 25.37
CA GLU A 21 12.85 4.16 25.89
C GLU A 21 12.68 3.04 24.88
N ARG A 22 11.63 3.09 24.04
CA ARG A 22 11.40 2.12 22.97
C ARG A 22 12.42 2.27 21.85
N ILE A 23 12.75 3.51 21.50
CA ILE A 23 13.82 3.84 20.55
C ILE A 23 15.16 3.35 21.10
N ALA A 24 15.49 3.68 22.35
CA ALA A 24 16.74 3.25 22.99
C ALA A 24 16.86 1.71 23.08
N LYS A 25 15.75 1.01 23.35
CA LYS A 25 15.72 -0.47 23.34
C LYS A 25 15.98 -1.04 21.94
N MET A 26 15.40 -0.42 20.90
CA MET A 26 15.62 -0.82 19.51
C MET A 26 17.07 -0.57 19.08
N ASP A 27 17.61 0.61 19.37
CA ASP A 27 19.02 0.95 19.12
C ASP A 27 19.97 0.00 19.86
N GLY A 28 19.70 -0.28 21.14
CA GLY A 28 20.47 -1.25 21.92
C GLY A 28 20.35 -2.70 21.43
N ALA A 29 19.29 -3.05 20.72
CA ALA A 29 19.16 -4.36 20.07
C ALA A 29 19.98 -4.42 18.77
N LEU A 30 19.96 -3.34 17.97
CA LEU A 30 20.73 -3.22 16.73
C LEU A 30 22.24 -3.16 17.00
N LEU A 31 22.68 -2.25 17.89
CA LEU A 31 24.10 -2.09 18.26
C LEU A 31 24.66 -3.34 18.94
N GLY A 32 23.82 -4.07 19.68
CA GLY A 32 24.19 -5.33 20.32
C GLY A 32 24.15 -6.56 19.41
N GLY A 33 23.82 -6.41 18.12
CA GLY A 33 23.70 -7.52 17.16
C GLY A 33 22.55 -8.50 17.47
N ARG A 34 21.64 -8.14 18.37
CA ARG A 34 20.47 -8.94 18.76
C ARG A 34 19.29 -8.77 17.79
N ALA A 35 19.36 -7.75 16.94
CA ALA A 35 18.44 -7.53 15.83
C ALA A 35 19.24 -7.16 14.57
N THR A 36 18.72 -7.55 13.40
CA THR A 36 19.25 -7.18 12.09
C THR A 36 18.28 -6.25 11.36
N TYR A 37 18.79 -5.48 10.40
CA TYR A 37 17.97 -4.60 9.58
C TYR A 37 17.05 -5.42 8.65
N PRO A 38 15.76 -5.05 8.51
CA PRO A 38 15.10 -3.97 9.24
C PRO A 38 14.64 -4.42 10.64
N ALA A 39 14.74 -3.53 11.64
CA ALA A 39 14.31 -3.86 13.01
C ALA A 39 12.78 -4.00 13.11
N LEU A 40 12.06 -3.15 12.37
CA LEU A 40 10.60 -3.15 12.22
C LEU A 40 10.23 -3.45 10.77
N PRO A 41 9.01 -3.94 10.49
CA PRO A 41 8.58 -4.23 9.14
C PRO A 41 8.70 -3.02 8.21
N LEU A 42 9.17 -3.27 7.00
CA LEU A 42 9.35 -2.25 5.96
C LEU A 42 8.63 -2.69 4.69
N CYS A 43 7.76 -1.84 4.17
CA CYS A 43 7.23 -2.03 2.82
C CYS A 43 8.27 -1.57 1.80
N THR A 44 8.63 -2.47 0.90
CA THR A 44 9.66 -2.25 -0.14
C THR A 44 9.06 -2.05 -1.52
N ASP A 45 7.89 -2.63 -1.78
CA ASP A 45 7.21 -2.51 -3.05
C ASP A 45 5.69 -2.55 -2.87
N ILE A 46 5.00 -1.72 -3.63
CA ILE A 46 3.55 -1.82 -3.82
C ILE A 46 3.27 -1.56 -5.30
N THR A 47 2.88 -2.61 -6.01
CA THR A 47 2.58 -2.53 -7.43
C THR A 47 1.22 -3.16 -7.72
N GLN A 48 0.37 -2.46 -8.46
CA GLN A 48 -0.91 -3.00 -8.93
C GLN A 48 -0.98 -2.90 -10.45
N VAL A 49 -1.14 -4.05 -11.10
CA VAL A 49 -1.26 -4.13 -12.56
C VAL A 49 -2.25 -5.23 -12.92
N GLY A 50 -3.26 -4.89 -13.73
CA GLY A 50 -4.22 -5.88 -14.24
C GLY A 50 -5.04 -6.55 -13.15
N GLY A 51 -5.36 -5.81 -12.09
CA GLY A 51 -6.06 -6.35 -10.94
C GLY A 51 -5.21 -7.28 -10.06
N GLU A 52 -3.91 -7.40 -10.32
CA GLU A 52 -2.98 -8.11 -9.45
C GLU A 52 -2.20 -7.10 -8.63
N LEU A 53 -2.31 -7.20 -7.31
CA LEU A 53 -1.58 -6.38 -6.36
C LEU A 53 -0.42 -7.20 -5.78
N THR A 54 0.78 -6.69 -5.93
CA THR A 54 1.98 -7.18 -5.26
C THR A 54 2.34 -6.21 -4.15
N VAL A 55 2.60 -6.74 -2.96
CA VAL A 55 3.05 -5.98 -1.79
C VAL A 55 4.28 -6.67 -1.23
N GLY A 56 5.44 -6.04 -1.41
CA GLY A 56 6.69 -6.46 -0.79
C GLY A 56 6.80 -5.89 0.62
N VAL A 57 6.80 -6.76 1.64
CA VAL A 57 7.08 -6.37 3.03
C VAL A 57 8.24 -7.23 3.55
N LEU A 58 9.30 -6.56 4.00
CA LEU A 58 10.36 -7.20 4.77
C LEU A 58 9.91 -7.29 6.22
N SER A 59 9.90 -8.49 6.79
CA SER A 59 9.64 -8.67 8.22
C SER A 59 10.76 -8.05 9.05
N GLY A 60 10.38 -7.41 10.16
CA GLY A 60 11.34 -6.90 11.13
C GLY A 60 11.45 -7.80 12.35
N GLN A 61 12.66 -8.05 12.84
CA GLN A 61 12.90 -8.99 13.96
C GLN A 61 12.28 -8.55 15.29
N LEU A 62 12.00 -7.25 15.46
CA LEU A 62 11.36 -6.72 16.66
C LEU A 62 9.85 -6.49 16.47
N CYS A 63 9.28 -6.94 15.34
CA CYS A 63 7.84 -6.86 15.12
C CYS A 63 7.11 -7.79 16.11
N PRO A 64 6.12 -7.27 16.88
CA PRO A 64 5.25 -8.12 17.65
C PRO A 64 4.49 -9.10 16.74
N PRO A 65 4.34 -10.39 17.11
CA PRO A 65 3.67 -11.39 16.26
C PRO A 65 2.20 -11.06 15.92
N ASP A 66 1.49 -10.40 16.84
CA ASP A 66 0.11 -9.94 16.64
C ASP A 66 0.03 -8.84 15.58
N VAL A 67 0.99 -7.91 15.59
CA VAL A 67 1.11 -6.86 14.57
C VAL A 67 1.50 -7.47 13.22
N GLU A 68 2.45 -8.39 13.18
CA GLU A 68 2.83 -9.07 11.95
C GLU A 68 1.64 -9.81 11.32
N SER A 69 0.84 -10.48 12.16
CA SER A 69 -0.37 -11.17 11.74
C SER A 69 -1.42 -10.21 11.17
N ARG A 70 -1.60 -9.04 11.79
CA ARG A 70 -2.50 -7.99 11.28
C ARG A 70 -2.03 -7.43 9.94
N ILE A 71 -0.74 -7.11 9.80
CA ILE A 71 -0.16 -6.65 8.53
C ILE A 71 -0.43 -7.67 7.42
N ARG A 72 -0.16 -8.96 7.70
CA ARG A 72 -0.41 -10.05 6.75
C ARG A 72 -1.89 -10.17 6.39
N ALA A 73 -2.80 -10.05 7.35
CA ALA A 73 -4.23 -10.09 7.10
C ALA A 73 -4.69 -8.93 6.18
N HIS A 74 -4.23 -7.70 6.45
CA HIS A 74 -4.53 -6.54 5.60
C HIS A 74 -3.96 -6.71 4.18
N MET A 75 -2.76 -7.27 4.04
CA MET A 75 -2.19 -7.60 2.74
C MET A 75 -3.07 -8.59 1.98
N GLN A 76 -3.51 -9.68 2.62
CA GLN A 76 -4.36 -10.68 1.96
C GLN A 76 -5.70 -10.12 1.53
N ILE A 77 -6.32 -9.28 2.35
CA ILE A 77 -7.56 -8.56 1.99
C ILE A 77 -7.31 -7.66 0.78
N ALA A 78 -6.21 -6.91 0.78
CA ALA A 78 -5.90 -5.99 -0.30
C ALA A 78 -5.60 -6.73 -1.63
N ILE A 79 -4.83 -7.81 -1.57
CA ILE A 79 -4.49 -8.67 -2.71
C ILE A 79 -5.76 -9.30 -3.29
N SER A 80 -6.61 -9.86 -2.44
CA SER A 80 -7.88 -10.48 -2.86
C SER A 80 -8.86 -9.45 -3.46
N GLY A 81 -8.81 -8.21 -2.97
CA GLY A 81 -9.66 -7.12 -3.44
C GLY A 81 -9.17 -6.42 -4.70
N ALA A 82 -7.91 -6.61 -5.10
CA ALA A 82 -7.27 -5.85 -6.18
C ALA A 82 -8.02 -5.94 -7.53
N ARG A 83 -8.63 -7.10 -7.83
CA ARG A 83 -9.44 -7.30 -9.05
C ARG A 83 -10.77 -6.54 -9.07
N ARG A 84 -11.18 -5.95 -7.96
CA ARG A 84 -12.48 -5.29 -7.76
C ARG A 84 -12.38 -3.80 -7.45
N VAL A 85 -11.17 -3.25 -7.49
CA VAL A 85 -10.89 -1.86 -7.14
C VAL A 85 -10.20 -1.17 -8.32
N CYS A 86 -10.75 -0.03 -8.72
CA CYS A 86 -10.23 0.80 -9.79
C CYS A 86 -8.78 1.22 -9.51
N GLU A 87 -7.88 0.92 -10.44
CA GLU A 87 -6.46 1.23 -10.33
C GLU A 87 -6.16 2.74 -10.42
N SER A 88 -7.10 3.54 -10.91
CA SER A 88 -6.97 5.00 -10.99
C SER A 88 -7.46 5.72 -9.72
N CYS A 89 -8.68 5.44 -9.27
CA CYS A 89 -9.34 6.22 -8.21
C CYS A 89 -9.62 5.45 -6.91
N GLY A 90 -9.40 4.13 -6.87
CA GLY A 90 -9.62 3.30 -5.68
C GLY A 90 -11.09 3.00 -5.35
N LYS A 91 -12.06 3.45 -6.15
CA LYS A 91 -13.47 3.05 -6.06
C LYS A 91 -13.69 1.62 -6.57
N PRO A 92 -14.84 0.97 -6.32
CA PRO A 92 -15.18 -0.30 -6.96
C PRO A 92 -15.03 -0.22 -8.48
N GLY A 93 -14.44 -1.24 -9.07
CA GLY A 93 -14.21 -1.34 -10.51
C GLY A 93 -14.19 -2.79 -10.97
N GLU A 94 -14.17 -2.98 -12.28
CA GLU A 94 -14.17 -4.33 -12.88
C GLU A 94 -12.96 -4.51 -13.78
N LEU A 95 -12.44 -5.75 -13.83
CA LEU A 95 -11.35 -6.10 -14.73
C LEU A 95 -11.84 -6.03 -16.18
N ARG A 96 -11.33 -5.05 -16.92
CA ARG A 96 -11.74 -4.81 -18.31
C ARG A 96 -10.92 -5.69 -19.24
N LYS A 97 -11.62 -6.56 -19.96
CA LYS A 97 -11.04 -7.43 -21.00
C LYS A 97 -10.94 -6.61 -22.29
N GLY A 98 -9.76 -6.08 -22.59
CA GLY A 98 -9.48 -5.23 -23.74
C GLY A 98 -8.00 -4.86 -23.80
N TYR A 99 -7.63 -3.89 -24.65
CA TYR A 99 -6.22 -3.53 -24.92
C TYR A 99 -5.39 -3.22 -23.67
N TRP A 100 -6.03 -2.72 -22.61
CA TRP A 100 -5.32 -2.29 -21.41
C TRP A 100 -5.27 -3.30 -20.26
N HIS A 101 -6.03 -4.40 -20.28
CA HIS A 101 -6.12 -5.41 -19.17
C HIS A 101 -5.92 -4.81 -17.77
N ARG A 102 -6.83 -3.92 -17.35
CA ARG A 102 -6.76 -3.15 -16.08
C ARG A 102 -8.12 -3.15 -15.40
N VAL A 103 -8.13 -2.91 -14.09
CA VAL A 103 -9.37 -2.71 -13.32
C VAL A 103 -9.73 -1.23 -13.31
N TYR A 104 -10.87 -0.88 -13.91
CA TYR A 104 -11.37 0.50 -13.95
C TYR A 104 -12.87 0.57 -13.65
N CYS A 105 -13.28 1.62 -12.94
CA CYS A 105 -14.68 2.03 -12.88
C CYS A 105 -15.08 2.75 -14.18
N ASP A 106 -16.38 2.89 -14.42
CA ASP A 106 -16.91 3.54 -15.63
C ASP A 106 -16.49 5.01 -15.74
N GLU A 107 -16.36 5.71 -14.62
CA GLU A 107 -15.90 7.11 -14.58
C GLU A 107 -14.45 7.27 -15.05
N CYS A 108 -13.56 6.32 -14.75
CA CYS A 108 -12.13 6.43 -15.07
C CYS A 108 -11.77 5.87 -16.45
N ILE A 109 -12.68 5.14 -17.11
CA ILE A 109 -12.48 4.66 -18.48
C ILE A 109 -13.10 5.61 -19.51
N ALA A 110 -14.04 6.46 -19.10
CA ALA A 110 -14.62 7.47 -19.98
C ALA A 110 -13.50 8.41 -20.46
N PRO A 111 -13.36 8.65 -21.78
CA PRO A 111 -12.47 9.69 -22.27
C PRO A 111 -12.91 11.03 -21.67
N VAL A 112 -11.94 11.88 -21.33
CA VAL A 112 -12.20 13.28 -20.97
C VAL A 112 -12.70 13.99 -22.24
N SER A 113 -13.95 13.78 -22.59
CA SER A 113 -14.66 14.60 -23.55
C SER A 113 -15.00 15.90 -22.82
N ASP A 114 -14.08 16.87 -22.89
CA ASP A 114 -14.36 18.31 -22.89
C ASP A 114 -13.04 19.09 -23.00
N LEU A 115 -12.28 18.84 -24.07
CA LEU A 115 -11.50 19.91 -24.67
C LEU A 115 -12.46 20.66 -25.58
N VAL A 116 -13.10 21.70 -25.04
CA VAL A 116 -13.68 22.76 -25.86
C VAL A 116 -12.53 23.71 -26.23
N PRO A 117 -12.14 23.79 -27.52
CA PRO A 117 -11.61 25.04 -28.04
C PRO A 117 -12.52 25.53 -29.15
N ALA A 118 -13.36 26.52 -28.85
CA ALA A 118 -14.06 27.28 -29.88
C ALA A 118 -14.41 28.69 -29.37
N ASP A 119 -13.39 29.45 -28.96
CA ASP A 119 -13.48 30.91 -29.11
C ASP A 119 -12.83 31.29 -30.44
N SER A 120 -13.65 31.19 -31.49
CA SER A 120 -13.42 31.86 -32.77
C SER A 120 -13.89 33.30 -32.60
N HIS A 121 -13.00 34.20 -32.18
CA HIS A 121 -13.26 35.64 -32.27
C HIS A 121 -13.23 36.06 -33.74
N GLY A 122 -14.31 36.71 -34.18
CA GLY A 122 -14.49 37.26 -35.53
C GLY A 122 -13.82 38.61 -35.76
#